data_AF-A0A3M0WUW7-F1
#
_entry.id   AF-A0A3M0WUW7-F1
#
_cell.length_a   1.000
_cell.length_b   1.000
_cell.length_c   1.000
_cell.angle_alpha   90.00
_cell.angle_beta   90.00
_cell.angle_gamma   90.00
#
_symmetry.space_group_name_H-M   'P 1'
#
loop_
_entity.id
_entity.type
_entity.pdbx_description
1 polymer ?
#
loop_
_entity_poly.entity_id
_entity_poly.type
_entity_poly.pdbx_seq_one_letter_code
_entity_poly.pdbx_strand_id
1 'polypeptide(L)'
;MKIKEKEFEGILQDLKALAQQMGAKVRFERGDFKGGFCVVKESKVIVINKLATLQRKVITLAAALKELGVDDIYLPPKLREVIEEMDETR
;
A
#
# COMPACT_ATOMS: atom_id res chain seq x y z
N MET A 1 -9.48 15.24 1.57
CA MET A 1 -10.22 14.93 0.33
C MET A 1 -11.48 14.10 0.63
N LYS A 2 -12.58 14.25 -0.13
CA LYS A 2 -13.73 13.32 -0.11
C LYS A 2 -13.54 12.26 -1.20
N ILE A 3 -12.55 11.39 -1.03
CA ILE A 3 -12.41 10.22 -1.92
C ILE A 3 -13.59 9.29 -1.64
N LYS A 4 -14.33 8.90 -2.68
CA LYS A 4 -15.47 7.98 -2.54
C LYS A 4 -14.96 6.56 -2.29
N GLU A 5 -15.71 5.74 -1.57
CA GLU A 5 -15.32 4.36 -1.23
C GLU A 5 -14.91 3.52 -2.46
N LYS A 6 -15.65 3.67 -3.58
CA LYS A 6 -15.35 3.03 -4.87
C LYS A 6 -14.00 3.44 -5.47
N GLU A 7 -13.54 4.66 -5.22
CA GLU A 7 -12.22 5.11 -5.71
C GLU A 7 -11.08 4.50 -4.90
N PHE A 8 -11.27 4.31 -3.59
CA PHE A 8 -10.29 3.61 -2.77
C PHE A 8 -10.10 2.15 -3.19
N GLU A 9 -11.14 1.49 -3.70
CA GLU A 9 -11.00 0.12 -4.21
C GLU A 9 -10.10 0.06 -5.44
N GLY A 10 -10.28 0.99 -6.38
CA GLY A 10 -9.42 1.10 -7.56
C GLY A 10 -7.97 1.39 -7.18
N ILE A 11 -7.76 2.39 -6.33
CA ILE A 11 -6.45 2.74 -5.79
C ILE A 11 -5.78 1.53 -5.13
N LEU A 12 -6.51 0.77 -4.32
CA LEU A 12 -5.96 -0.41 -3.66
C LEU A 12 -5.50 -1.48 -4.65
N GLN A 13 -6.21 -1.66 -5.77
CA GLN A 13 -5.79 -2.60 -6.82
C GLN A 13 -4.54 -2.10 -7.55
N ASP A 14 -4.48 -0.81 -7.87
CA ASP A 14 -3.33 -0.21 -8.53
C ASP A 14 -2.06 -0.32 -7.66
N LEU A 15 -2.17 -0.02 -6.37
CA LEU A 15 -1.06 -0.16 -5.42
C LEU A 15 -0.62 -1.62 -5.25
N LYS A 16 -1.54 -2.60 -5.33
CA LYS A 16 -1.17 -4.02 -5.30
C LYS A 16 -0.40 -4.44 -6.54
N ALA A 17 -0.86 -3.99 -7.72
CA ALA A 17 -0.18 -4.26 -8.98
C ALA A 17 1.24 -3.70 -8.93
N LEU A 18 1.38 -2.48 -8.40
CA LEU A 18 2.68 -1.84 -8.20
C LEU A 18 3.59 -2.63 -7.26
N ALA A 19 3.07 -3.06 -6.11
CA ALA A 19 3.82 -3.91 -5.17
C ALA A 19 4.35 -5.17 -5.86
N GLN A 20 3.50 -5.81 -6.66
CA GLN A 20 3.88 -6.99 -7.42
C GLN A 20 4.96 -6.69 -8.48
N GLN A 21 4.88 -5.56 -9.17
CA GLN A 21 5.92 -5.12 -10.11
C GLN A 21 7.27 -4.87 -9.42
N MET A 22 7.26 -4.40 -8.17
CA MET A 22 8.46 -4.20 -7.34
C MET A 22 8.99 -5.49 -6.70
N GLY A 23 8.38 -6.64 -7.00
CA GLY A 23 8.75 -7.95 -6.45
C GLY A 23 8.24 -8.19 -5.02
N ALA A 24 7.31 -7.36 -4.53
CA ALA A 24 6.67 -7.54 -3.24
C ALA A 24 5.34 -8.31 -3.36
N LYS A 25 5.10 -9.23 -2.42
CA LYS A 25 3.83 -9.96 -2.32
C LYS A 25 2.94 -9.30 -1.28
N VAL A 26 1.72 -8.94 -1.65
CA VAL A 26 0.71 -8.40 -0.72
C VAL A 26 -0.12 -9.55 -0.14
N ARG A 27 -0.17 -9.68 1.19
CA ARG A 27 -0.97 -10.66 1.91
C ARG A 27 -1.99 -9.98 2.81
N PHE A 28 -3.21 -10.53 2.83
CA PHE A 28 -4.28 -10.08 3.71
C PHE A 28 -4.45 -11.08 4.84
N GLU A 29 -4.06 -10.68 6.05
CA GLU A 29 -4.11 -11.52 7.23
C GLU A 29 -5.09 -10.96 8.26
N ARG A 30 -5.64 -11.84 9.10
CA ARG A 30 -6.48 -11.41 10.24
C ARG A 30 -5.60 -11.35 11.48
N GLY A 31 -5.63 -10.23 12.19
CA GLY A 31 -4.94 -10.08 13.47
C GLY A 31 -5.18 -8.71 14.09
N ASP A 32 -4.52 -8.45 15.22
CA ASP A 32 -4.67 -7.22 16.01
C ASP A 32 -3.71 -6.09 15.59
N PHE A 33 -3.04 -6.23 14.44
CA PHE A 33 -2.09 -5.25 13.92
C PHE A 33 -2.76 -4.33 12.89
N LYS A 34 -2.30 -3.09 12.74
CA LYS A 34 -2.86 -2.15 11.75
C LYS A 34 -2.44 -2.49 10.31
N GLY A 35 -1.39 -3.28 10.15
CA GLY A 35 -0.71 -3.61 8.89
C GLY A 35 0.77 -3.22 8.95
N GLY A 36 1.59 -3.66 7.99
CA GLY A 36 3.00 -3.29 7.92
C GLY A 36 3.76 -3.94 6.76
N PHE A 37 4.92 -3.37 6.45
CA PHE A 37 5.89 -3.94 5.52
C PHE A 37 6.87 -4.83 6.29
N CYS A 38 7.11 -6.05 5.80
CA CYS A 38 8.09 -6.94 6.39
C CYS A 38 8.96 -7.60 5.31
N VAL A 39 10.27 -7.50 5.48
CA VAL A 39 11.23 -8.22 4.62
C VAL A 39 11.53 -9.55 5.29
N VAL A 40 11.04 -10.66 4.73
CA VAL A 40 11.30 -12.00 5.26
C VAL A 40 12.33 -12.69 4.37
N LYS A 41 13.54 -12.87 4.91
CA LYS A 41 14.70 -13.63 4.39
C LYS A 41 15.32 -13.15 3.08
N GLU A 42 14.52 -12.70 2.11
CA GLU A 42 14.88 -12.14 0.78
C GLU A 42 13.60 -11.82 -0.03
N SER A 43 12.44 -12.29 0.44
CA SER A 43 11.13 -11.97 -0.13
C SER A 43 10.54 -10.72 0.53
N LYS A 44 10.25 -9.71 -0.29
CA LYS A 44 9.49 -8.53 0.10
C LYS A 44 8.02 -8.93 0.29
N VAL A 45 7.48 -8.85 1.51
CA VAL A 45 6.08 -9.19 1.80
C VAL A 45 5.40 -8.04 2.53
N ILE A 46 4.30 -7.54 1.97
CA ILE A 46 3.48 -6.51 2.60
C ILE A 46 2.28 -7.22 3.23
N VAL A 47 2.11 -7.07 4.54
CA VAL A 47 0.99 -7.70 5.26
C VAL A 47 -0.02 -6.63 5.65
N ILE A 48 -1.25 -6.79 5.19
CA ILE A 48 -2.34 -5.85 5.44
C ILE A 48 -3.39 -6.56 6.28
N ASN A 49 -3.86 -5.89 7.34
CA ASN A 49 -4.96 -6.43 8.13
C ASN A 49 -6.26 -6.46 7.31
N LYS A 50 -6.84 -7.64 7.14
CA LYS A 50 -8.08 -7.87 6.41
C LYS A 50 -9.27 -7.15 7.06
N LEU A 51 -9.25 -6.97 8.38
CA LEU A 51 -10.29 -6.30 9.17
C LEU A 51 -10.21 -4.77 9.10
N ALA A 52 -9.10 -4.22 8.61
CA ALA A 52 -8.93 -2.78 8.47
C ALA A 52 -9.90 -2.19 7.42
N THR A 53 -10.26 -0.92 7.62
CA THR A 53 -11.08 -0.18 6.64
C THR A 53 -10.33 -0.03 5.31
N LEU A 54 -11.07 0.19 4.23
CA LEU A 54 -10.47 0.32 2.91
C LEU A 54 -9.44 1.45 2.83
N GLN A 55 -9.74 2.60 3.44
CA GLN A 55 -8.80 3.71 3.58
C GLN A 55 -7.53 3.28 4.29
N ARG A 56 -7.65 2.58 5.43
CA ARG A 56 -6.49 2.11 6.19
C ARG A 56 -5.65 1.12 5.40
N LYS A 57 -6.27 0.23 4.62
CA LYS A 57 -5.57 -0.70 3.73
C LYS A 57 -4.73 0.03 2.68
N VAL A 58 -5.29 1.08 2.08
CA VAL A 58 -4.58 1.94 1.12
C VAL A 58 -3.41 2.66 1.78
N ILE A 59 -3.63 3.28 2.95
CA ILE A 59 -2.58 3.95 3.73
C ILE A 59 -1.42 3.00 4.04
N THR A 60 -1.71 1.83 4.61
CA THR A 60 -0.69 0.83 4.94
C THR A 60 0.11 0.39 3.71
N LEU A 61 -0.57 0.16 2.58
CA LEU A 61 0.09 -0.29 1.35
C LEU A 61 0.93 0.82 0.71
N ALA A 62 0.44 2.06 0.72
CA ALA A 62 1.17 3.23 0.23
C ALA A 62 2.46 3.45 1.03
N ALA A 63 2.38 3.45 2.36
CA ALA A 63 3.55 3.58 3.23
C ALA A 63 4.56 2.44 2.98
N ALA A 64 4.08 1.19 2.88
CA ALA A 64 4.92 0.04 2.57
C ALA A 64 5.64 0.13 1.22
N LEU A 65 4.96 0.67 0.20
CA LEU A 65 5.56 0.90 -1.12
C LEU A 65 6.62 2.00 -1.07
N LYS A 66 6.39 3.07 -0.31
CA LYS A 66 7.37 4.13 -0.10
C LYS A 66 8.65 3.59 0.54
N GLU A 67 8.52 2.78 1.60
CA GLU A 67 9.67 2.06 2.19
C GLU A 67 10.36 1.09 1.21
N LEU A 68 9.64 0.62 0.18
CA LEU A 68 10.18 -0.24 -0.87
C LEU A 68 10.99 0.50 -1.92
N GLY A 69 11.00 1.83 -1.91
CA GLY A 69 11.64 2.68 -2.92
C GLY A 69 10.76 2.90 -4.15
N VAL A 70 9.46 3.13 -3.95
CA VAL A 70 8.53 3.41 -5.06
C VAL A 70 8.86 4.73 -5.78
N ASP A 71 9.60 5.63 -5.12
CA ASP A 71 10.08 6.89 -5.70
C ASP A 71 11.09 6.69 -6.84
N ASP A 72 11.80 5.57 -6.86
CA ASP A 72 12.79 5.23 -7.87
C ASP A 72 12.17 4.65 -9.17
N ILE A 73 10.85 4.44 -9.20
CA ILE A 73 10.15 3.92 -10.38
C ILE A 73 9.18 4.95 -10.97
N TYR A 74 8.93 4.79 -12.27
CA TYR A 74 7.93 5.61 -12.95
C TYR A 74 6.52 5.27 -12.44
N LEU A 75 5.83 6.28 -11.93
CA LEU A 75 4.49 6.21 -11.38
C LEU A 75 3.56 7.15 -12.15
N PRO A 76 2.31 6.73 -12.45
CA PRO A 76 1.28 7.67 -12.86
C PRO A 76 1.13 8.80 -11.83
N PRO A 77 0.98 10.08 -12.25
CA PRO A 77 0.89 11.22 -11.34
C PRO A 77 -0.15 11.02 -10.24
N LYS A 78 -1.33 10.48 -10.60
CA LYS A 78 -2.42 10.18 -9.67
C LYS A 78 -2.01 9.22 -8.55
N LEU A 79 -1.21 8.20 -8.85
CA LEU A 79 -0.74 7.25 -7.82
C LEU A 79 0.34 7.85 -6.94
N ARG A 80 1.22 8.68 -7.51
CA ARG A 80 2.22 9.40 -6.74
C ARG A 80 1.56 10.36 -5.73
N GLU A 81 0.57 11.13 -6.17
CA GLU A 81 -0.20 12.01 -5.26
C GLU A 81 -0.85 11.22 -4.13
N VAL A 82 -1.48 10.08 -4.44
CA VAL A 82 -2.09 9.22 -3.43
C VAL A 82 -1.06 8.68 -2.44
N ILE A 83 0.09 8.20 -2.91
CA ILE A 83 1.14 7.65 -2.03
C ILE A 83 1.66 8.75 -1.10
N GLU A 84 1.88 9.96 -1.62
CA GLU A 84 2.36 11.11 -0.84
C GLU A 84 1.30 11.63 0.15
N GLU A 85 0.02 11.66 -0.22
CA GLU A 85 -1.06 12.09 0.68
C GLU A 85 -1.38 11.06 1.78
N MET A 86 -1.18 9.78 1.49
CA MET A 86 -1.49 8.67 2.40
C MET A 86 -0.33 8.31 3.32
N ASP A 87 0.85 8.88 3.10
CA ASP A 87 2.02 8.72 3.96
C ASP A 87 1.77 9.39 5.32
N GLU A 88 1.28 8.62 6.30
CA GLU A 88 1.06 9.07 7.70
C GLU A 88 2.38 9.36 8.45
N THR A 89 3.55 9.34 7.78
CA THR A 89 4.88 9.52 8.40
C THR A 89 5.22 11.00 8.70
N ARG A 90 4.23 11.82 9.03
CA ARG A 90 4.39 13.19 9.55
C ARG A 90 3.70 13.39 10.88
#